data_AF-A0A973H087-F1
#
_entry.id   AF-A0A973H087-F1
#
_cell.length_a   1.000
_cell.length_b   1.000
_cell.length_c   1.000
_cell.angle_alpha   90.00
_cell.angle_beta   90.00
_cell.angle_gamma   90.00
#
_symmetry.space_group_name_H-M   'P 1'
#
loop_
_entity.id
_entity.type
_entity.pdbx_description
1 polymer ?
#
loop_
_entity_poly.entity_id
_entity_poly.type
_entity_poly.pdbx_seq_one_letter_code
_entity_poly.pdbx_strand_id
1 'polypeptide(L)'
;MEYGIQLPVQSQSTIYTEPWEAAAGPDDLVAVARAAERAGFAYVASCDHVAIPRRLAPAMSTVWYDPVATLAYLAAATEGIRLLSHVAVVGLRHPLLTAKQYATLDHLSGGRLILGVGAGHVTEEFEALGLDFRQRGALLDECVDALRAALGPEEFPEHHGKFYDFQGLG
;
A
#
# COMPACT_ATOMS: atom_id res chain seq x y z
N MET A 1 -20.69 -13.31 3.35
CA MET A 1 -19.30 -13.53 2.91
C MET A 1 -18.97 -12.40 1.96
N GLU A 2 -17.90 -11.66 2.20
CA GLU A 2 -17.43 -10.57 1.33
C GLU A 2 -16.24 -11.08 0.49
N TYR A 3 -16.14 -10.63 -0.76
CA TYR A 3 -15.06 -10.99 -1.68
C TYR A 3 -14.36 -9.71 -2.14
N GLY A 4 -13.04 -9.73 -2.23
CA GLY A 4 -12.23 -8.67 -2.84
C GLY A 4 -11.32 -9.21 -3.92
N ILE A 5 -10.64 -8.33 -4.63
CA ILE A 5 -9.75 -8.70 -5.73
C ILE A 5 -8.43 -7.92 -5.66
N GLN A 6 -7.31 -8.60 -5.88
CA GLN A 6 -6.04 -7.93 -6.16
C GLN A 6 -6.07 -7.40 -7.59
N LEU A 7 -5.75 -6.12 -7.76
CA LEU A 7 -5.80 -5.48 -9.06
C LEU A 7 -4.77 -6.10 -10.01
N PRO A 8 -5.18 -6.52 -11.22
CA PRO A 8 -4.26 -6.85 -12.30
C PRO A 8 -3.59 -5.57 -12.82
N VAL A 9 -2.69 -5.70 -13.79
CA VAL A 9 -1.95 -4.64 -14.48
C VAL A 9 -0.86 -3.99 -13.61
N GLN A 10 -1.20 -3.61 -12.37
CA GLN A 10 -0.28 -2.90 -11.47
C GLN A 10 0.84 -3.79 -10.90
N SER A 11 0.65 -5.11 -10.88
CA SER A 11 1.64 -6.09 -10.41
C SER A 11 1.74 -7.23 -11.41
N GLN A 12 2.88 -7.37 -12.09
CA GLN A 12 3.04 -8.37 -13.16
C GLN A 12 3.83 -9.61 -12.73
N SER A 13 3.61 -10.09 -11.50
CA SER A 13 4.24 -11.32 -11.00
C SER A 13 3.89 -12.52 -11.90
N THR A 14 4.89 -13.35 -12.23
CA THR A 14 4.67 -14.53 -13.09
C THR A 14 3.82 -15.61 -12.41
N ILE A 15 3.52 -15.43 -11.13
CA ILE A 15 2.70 -16.35 -10.32
C ILE A 15 1.21 -16.24 -10.70
N TYR A 16 0.75 -15.05 -11.10
CA TYR A 16 -0.67 -14.78 -11.32
C TYR A 16 -0.98 -13.84 -12.49
N THR A 17 0.03 -13.20 -13.11
CA THR A 17 -0.19 -12.29 -14.25
C THR A 17 -0.76 -13.05 -15.44
N GLU A 18 -1.75 -12.47 -16.10
CA GLU A 18 -2.35 -13.02 -17.31
C GLU A 18 -1.77 -12.38 -18.59
N PRO A 19 -1.74 -13.09 -19.73
CA PRO A 19 -1.07 -12.61 -20.94
C PRO A 19 -1.55 -11.24 -21.47
N TRP A 20 -2.82 -10.90 -21.24
CA TRP A 20 -3.40 -9.62 -21.70
C TRP A 20 -2.84 -8.41 -20.93
N GLU A 21 -2.37 -8.61 -19.69
CA GLU A 21 -1.87 -7.54 -18.82
C GLU A 21 -0.59 -6.89 -19.37
N ALA A 22 0.16 -7.63 -20.20
CA ALA A 22 1.40 -7.12 -20.83
C ALA A 22 1.15 -5.94 -21.79
N ALA A 23 -0.06 -5.83 -22.33
CA ALA A 23 -0.48 -4.73 -23.21
C ALA A 23 -1.49 -3.77 -22.54
N ALA A 24 -1.84 -4.03 -21.28
CA ALA A 24 -2.84 -3.26 -20.55
C ALA A 24 -2.26 -1.94 -20.02
N GLY A 25 -3.14 -0.98 -19.79
CA GLY A 25 -2.79 0.35 -19.29
C GLY A 25 -3.74 0.88 -18.21
N PRO A 26 -3.61 2.17 -17.88
CA PRO A 26 -4.45 2.81 -16.86
C PRO A 26 -5.96 2.73 -17.13
N ASP A 27 -6.37 2.73 -18.40
CA ASP A 27 -7.79 2.60 -18.78
C ASP A 27 -8.33 1.20 -18.44
N ASP A 28 -7.54 0.15 -18.64
CA ASP A 28 -7.89 -1.22 -18.27
C ASP A 28 -7.98 -1.36 -16.74
N LEU A 29 -7.05 -0.74 -16.01
CA LEU A 29 -7.06 -0.72 -14.55
C LEU A 29 -8.38 -0.11 -14.02
N VAL A 30 -8.82 1.01 -14.59
CA VAL A 30 -10.10 1.65 -14.27
C VAL A 30 -11.28 0.76 -14.68
N ALA A 31 -11.23 0.15 -15.86
CA ALA A 31 -12.28 -0.73 -16.35
C ALA A 31 -12.49 -1.92 -15.41
N VAL A 32 -11.41 -2.54 -14.94
CA VAL A 32 -11.44 -3.64 -13.96
C VAL A 32 -11.98 -3.17 -12.63
N ALA A 33 -11.51 -2.04 -12.08
CA ALA A 33 -11.98 -1.53 -10.80
C ALA A 33 -13.49 -1.24 -10.82
N ARG A 34 -13.98 -0.60 -11.87
CA ARG A 34 -15.42 -0.35 -12.06
C ARG A 34 -16.22 -1.63 -12.29
N ALA A 35 -15.64 -2.62 -12.97
CA ALA A 35 -16.28 -3.92 -13.14
C ALA A 35 -16.40 -4.67 -11.81
N ALA A 36 -15.36 -4.66 -10.98
CA ALA A 36 -15.39 -5.22 -9.63
C ALA A 36 -16.46 -4.55 -8.76
N GLU A 37 -16.55 -3.22 -8.81
CA GLU A 37 -17.58 -2.44 -8.11
C GLU A 37 -19.00 -2.84 -8.55
N ARG A 38 -19.28 -2.87 -9.87
CA ARG A 38 -20.59 -3.30 -10.39
C ARG A 38 -20.92 -4.76 -10.05
N ALA A 39 -19.90 -5.61 -9.91
CA ALA A 39 -20.06 -7.01 -9.53
C ALA A 39 -20.24 -7.21 -8.01
N GLY A 40 -20.15 -6.14 -7.21
CA GLY A 40 -20.36 -6.20 -5.76
C GLY A 40 -19.15 -6.69 -4.97
N PHE A 41 -17.93 -6.56 -5.52
CA PHE A 41 -16.71 -6.81 -4.74
C PHE A 41 -16.58 -5.76 -3.63
N ALA A 42 -16.16 -6.20 -2.45
CA ALA A 42 -16.01 -5.36 -1.28
C ALA A 42 -14.80 -4.41 -1.37
N TYR A 43 -13.72 -4.86 -2.04
CA TYR A 43 -12.52 -4.04 -2.23
C TYR A 43 -11.73 -4.43 -3.49
N VAL A 44 -10.92 -3.48 -3.96
CA VAL A 44 -9.79 -3.69 -4.86
C VAL A 44 -8.49 -3.45 -4.09
N ALA A 45 -7.43 -4.20 -4.41
CA ALA A 45 -6.20 -4.20 -3.64
C ALA A 45 -4.95 -3.93 -4.50
N SER A 46 -3.98 -3.20 -3.94
CA SER A 46 -2.66 -2.92 -4.53
C SER A 46 -1.53 -3.33 -3.59
N CYS A 47 -0.52 -4.04 -4.11
CA CYS A 47 0.67 -4.44 -3.36
C CYS A 47 1.71 -3.32 -3.28
N ASP A 48 2.71 -3.50 -2.41
CA ASP A 48 3.77 -2.51 -2.16
C ASP A 48 5.16 -3.13 -2.34
N HIS A 49 5.87 -2.70 -3.38
CA HIS A 49 7.29 -2.97 -3.60
C HIS A 49 7.96 -1.73 -4.17
N VAL A 50 9.06 -1.32 -3.55
CA VAL A 50 9.94 -0.22 -3.97
C VAL A 50 10.86 -0.69 -5.09
N ALA A 51 11.42 -1.89 -4.97
CA ALA A 51 12.34 -2.44 -5.95
C ALA A 51 12.45 -3.96 -5.86
N ILE A 52 12.45 -4.65 -7.00
CA ILE A 52 12.63 -6.10 -7.03
C ILE A 52 14.08 -6.45 -7.39
N PRO A 53 14.82 -7.19 -6.53
CA PRO A 53 16.16 -7.61 -6.84
C PRO A 53 16.17 -8.64 -7.97
N ARG A 54 17.25 -8.66 -8.76
CA ARG A 54 17.43 -9.57 -9.92
C ARG A 54 17.14 -11.03 -9.58
N ARG A 55 17.47 -11.47 -8.36
CA ARG A 55 17.21 -12.83 -7.85
C ARG A 55 15.72 -13.18 -7.82
N LEU A 56 14.86 -12.21 -7.51
CA LEU A 56 13.40 -12.40 -7.37
C LEU A 56 12.63 -12.06 -8.64
N ALA A 57 13.20 -11.22 -9.51
CA ALA A 57 12.55 -10.79 -10.76
C ALA A 57 12.00 -11.92 -11.65
N PRO A 58 12.61 -13.12 -11.76
CA PRO A 58 12.03 -14.22 -12.55
C PRO A 58 10.67 -14.70 -12.07
N ALA A 59 10.37 -14.58 -10.78
CA ALA A 59 9.09 -14.97 -10.19
C ALA A 59 8.16 -13.78 -9.96
N MET A 60 8.72 -12.64 -9.56
CA MET A 60 7.95 -11.46 -9.14
C MET A 60 7.80 -10.40 -10.24
N SER A 61 8.51 -10.52 -11.36
CA SER A 61 8.71 -9.40 -12.30
C SER A 61 9.30 -8.16 -11.61
N THR A 62 9.51 -7.09 -12.37
CA THR A 62 9.95 -5.77 -11.87
C THR A 62 8.86 -4.71 -12.00
N VAL A 63 7.65 -5.07 -12.44
CA VAL A 63 6.54 -4.14 -12.62
C VAL A 63 5.61 -4.21 -11.41
N TRP A 64 5.72 -3.20 -10.56
CA TRP A 64 4.91 -2.97 -9.37
C TRP A 64 4.64 -1.47 -9.28
N TYR A 65 3.37 -1.08 -9.20
CA TYR A 65 3.01 0.35 -9.09
C TYR A 65 3.00 0.78 -7.62
N ASP A 66 3.22 2.07 -7.39
CA ASP A 66 3.05 2.64 -6.04
C ASP A 66 1.59 2.48 -5.58
N PRO A 67 1.33 1.88 -4.41
CA PRO A 67 -0.03 1.60 -3.97
C PRO A 67 -0.82 2.87 -3.65
N VAL A 68 -0.19 3.93 -3.14
CA VAL A 68 -0.90 5.17 -2.77
C VAL A 68 -1.40 5.87 -4.03
N ALA A 69 -0.51 6.06 -5.02
CA ALA A 69 -0.84 6.68 -6.30
C ALA A 69 -1.88 5.86 -7.06
N THR A 70 -1.73 4.53 -7.10
CA THR A 70 -2.66 3.63 -7.78
C THR A 70 -4.05 3.68 -7.15
N LEU A 71 -4.14 3.56 -5.83
CA LEU A 71 -5.42 3.60 -5.13
C LEU A 71 -6.05 5.00 -5.18
N ALA A 72 -5.27 6.09 -5.14
CA ALA A 72 -5.78 7.44 -5.32
C ALA A 72 -6.35 7.69 -6.72
N TYR A 73 -5.68 7.17 -7.76
CA TYR A 73 -6.19 7.21 -9.12
C TYR A 73 -7.53 6.49 -9.25
N LEU A 74 -7.66 5.31 -8.62
CA LEU A 74 -8.90 4.55 -8.60
C LEU A 74 -9.98 5.15 -7.70
N ALA A 75 -9.60 5.85 -6.63
CA ALA A 75 -10.53 6.58 -5.78
C ALA A 75 -11.32 7.59 -6.60
N ALA A 76 -10.67 8.31 -7.51
CA ALA A 76 -11.34 9.26 -8.40
C ALA A 76 -12.21 8.60 -9.47
N ALA A 77 -11.98 7.32 -9.78
CA ALA A 77 -12.65 6.61 -10.87
C ALA A 77 -13.79 5.68 -10.43
N THR A 78 -13.99 5.50 -9.12
CA THR A 78 -14.96 4.60 -8.49
C THR A 78 -15.73 5.32 -7.38
N GLU A 79 -16.92 4.84 -7.04
CA GLU A 79 -17.84 5.58 -6.16
C GLU A 79 -17.98 4.97 -4.76
N GLY A 80 -17.86 3.65 -4.62
CA GLY A 80 -18.19 2.93 -3.39
C GLY A 80 -17.25 1.78 -3.02
N ILE A 81 -16.54 1.17 -3.98
CA ILE A 81 -15.64 0.05 -3.68
C ILE A 81 -14.52 0.50 -2.76
N ARG A 82 -14.19 -0.33 -1.75
CA ARG A 82 -13.09 -0.01 -0.82
C ARG A 82 -11.73 -0.20 -1.49
N LEU A 83 -10.75 0.53 -0.99
CA LEU A 83 -9.41 0.61 -1.55
C LEU A 83 -8.43 0.03 -0.53
N LEU A 84 -7.82 -1.11 -0.82
CA LEU A 84 -6.96 -1.83 0.12
C LEU A 84 -5.47 -1.75 -0.28
N SER A 85 -4.61 -1.32 0.65
CA SER A 85 -3.19 -1.64 0.55
C SER A 85 -2.95 -3.09 0.99
N HIS A 86 -2.41 -3.93 0.10
CA HIS A 86 -2.26 -5.38 0.31
C HIS A 86 -0.81 -5.85 0.11
N VAL A 87 0.09 -5.66 1.05
CA VAL A 87 -0.02 -4.77 2.22
C VAL A 87 0.99 -3.65 2.05
N ALA A 88 0.74 -2.47 2.63
CA ALA A 88 1.75 -1.44 2.73
C ALA A 88 2.91 -1.93 3.61
N VAL A 89 4.13 -1.90 3.12
CA VAL A 89 5.32 -2.22 3.90
C VAL A 89 5.73 -0.97 4.66
N VAL A 90 5.01 -0.70 5.76
CA VAL A 90 5.12 0.57 6.49
C VAL A 90 6.49 0.80 7.14
N GLY A 91 7.29 -0.26 7.31
CA GLY A 91 8.67 -0.15 7.78
C GLY A 91 9.63 0.49 6.77
N LEU A 92 9.27 0.59 5.48
CA LEU A 92 10.12 1.19 4.44
C LEU A 92 10.02 2.73 4.39
N ARG A 93 9.14 3.33 5.17
CA ARG A 93 8.82 4.76 5.13
C ARG A 93 8.59 5.30 6.53
N HIS A 94 8.80 6.60 6.70
CA HIS A 94 8.52 7.27 7.98
C HIS A 94 7.01 7.20 8.30
N PRO A 95 6.59 6.90 9.55
CA PRO A 95 5.18 6.77 9.91
C PRO A 95 4.37 8.03 9.60
N LEU A 96 4.90 9.23 9.83
CA LEU A 96 4.21 10.49 9.47
C LEU A 96 3.97 10.64 7.95
N LEU A 97 4.90 10.16 7.11
CA LEU A 97 4.72 10.19 5.65
C LEU A 97 3.62 9.22 5.24
N THR A 98 3.66 8.00 5.78
CA THR A 98 2.61 6.99 5.60
C THR A 98 1.25 7.52 6.05
N ALA A 99 1.17 8.10 7.24
CA ALA A 99 -0.05 8.69 7.78
C ALA A 99 -0.60 9.77 6.85
N LYS A 100 0.23 10.72 6.39
CA LYS A 100 -0.21 11.78 5.49
C LYS A 100 -0.71 11.24 4.15
N GLN A 101 0.02 10.31 3.55
CA GLN A 101 -0.35 9.67 2.27
C GLN A 101 -1.71 8.97 2.37
N TYR A 102 -1.87 8.09 3.36
CA TYR A 102 -3.06 7.27 3.49
C TYR A 102 -4.26 8.03 4.08
N ALA A 103 -4.07 8.98 5.00
CA ALA A 103 -5.14 9.87 5.45
C ALA A 103 -5.67 10.75 4.31
N THR A 104 -4.77 11.22 3.43
CA THR A 104 -5.18 11.98 2.24
C THR A 104 -6.00 11.11 1.30
N LEU A 105 -5.53 9.88 1.03
CA LEU A 105 -6.28 8.91 0.23
C LEU A 105 -7.66 8.61 0.84
N ASP A 106 -7.72 8.36 2.14
CA ASP A 106 -8.99 8.10 2.84
C ASP A 106 -9.95 9.28 2.70
N HIS A 107 -9.48 10.50 2.96
CA HIS A 107 -10.26 11.72 2.82
C HIS A 107 -10.77 11.93 1.39
N LEU A 108 -9.89 11.82 0.38
CA LEU A 108 -10.26 12.00 -1.03
C LEU A 108 -11.20 10.91 -1.55
N SER A 109 -11.11 9.70 -0.98
CA SER A 109 -11.99 8.58 -1.34
C SER A 109 -13.34 8.61 -0.62
N GLY A 110 -13.52 9.48 0.37
CA GLY A 110 -14.74 9.52 1.20
C GLY A 110 -14.81 8.40 2.24
N GLY A 111 -13.68 8.04 2.86
CA GLY A 111 -13.63 7.03 3.92
C GLY A 111 -13.57 5.58 3.42
N ARG A 112 -13.09 5.36 2.18
CA ARG A 112 -13.08 4.03 1.54
C ARG A 112 -11.77 3.27 1.73
N LEU A 113 -10.77 3.84 2.40
CA LEU A 113 -9.48 3.19 2.58
C LEU A 113 -9.58 2.04 3.59
N ILE A 114 -8.93 0.93 3.25
CA ILE A 114 -8.49 -0.08 4.22
C ILE A 114 -6.96 -0.07 4.20
N LEU A 115 -6.34 0.38 5.30
CA LEU A 115 -4.90 0.39 5.44
C LEU A 115 -4.40 -0.98 5.94
N GLY A 116 -4.19 -1.91 5.01
CA GLY A 116 -3.48 -3.16 5.29
C GLY A 116 -1.98 -2.91 5.38
N VAL A 117 -1.35 -3.37 6.46
CA VAL A 117 0.09 -3.16 6.74
C VAL A 117 0.82 -4.48 6.93
N GLY A 118 2.11 -4.51 6.63
CA GLY A 118 2.95 -5.68 6.88
C GLY A 118 4.43 -5.38 6.97
N ALA A 119 5.18 -6.39 7.41
CA ALA A 119 6.61 -6.27 7.72
C ALA A 119 7.51 -6.36 6.49
N GLY A 120 6.98 -6.74 5.32
CA GLY A 120 7.77 -6.95 4.10
C GLY A 120 8.65 -8.21 4.16
N HIS A 121 9.16 -8.63 3.01
CA HIS A 121 9.91 -9.89 2.89
C HIS A 121 11.15 -9.81 1.99
N VAL A 122 11.41 -8.70 1.32
CA VAL A 122 12.55 -8.54 0.41
C VAL A 122 13.66 -7.80 1.15
N THR A 123 14.70 -8.51 1.57
CA THR A 123 15.86 -7.96 2.30
C THR A 123 16.49 -6.80 1.55
N GLU A 124 16.65 -6.94 0.23
CA GLU A 124 17.33 -5.96 -0.62
C GLU A 124 16.59 -4.60 -0.66
N GLU A 125 15.26 -4.57 -0.45
CA GLU A 125 14.50 -3.31 -0.35
C GLU A 125 14.83 -2.54 0.93
N PHE A 126 14.95 -3.26 2.06
CA PHE A 126 15.34 -2.67 3.33
C PHE A 126 16.76 -2.12 3.26
N GLU A 127 17.70 -2.91 2.74
CA GLU A 127 19.11 -2.51 2.62
C GLU A 127 19.26 -1.28 1.70
N ALA A 128 18.54 -1.22 0.58
CA ALA A 128 18.56 -0.09 -0.33
C ALA A 128 18.06 1.22 0.30
N LEU A 129 17.18 1.12 1.29
CA LEU A 129 16.63 2.25 2.06
C LEU A 129 17.38 2.49 3.38
N GLY A 130 18.49 1.78 3.62
CA GLY A 130 19.32 1.96 4.81
C GLY A 130 18.75 1.35 6.10
N LEU A 131 17.85 0.37 5.97
CA LEU A 131 17.17 -0.30 7.09
C LEU A 131 17.73 -1.72 7.34
N ASP A 132 17.72 -2.17 8.59
CA ASP A 132 18.07 -3.56 8.93
C ASP A 132 16.85 -4.48 8.80
N PHE A 133 16.86 -5.35 7.79
CA PHE A 133 15.80 -6.34 7.55
C PHE A 133 15.49 -7.24 8.75
N ARG A 134 16.47 -7.48 9.64
CA ARG A 134 16.26 -8.29 10.85
C ARG A 134 15.36 -7.59 11.87
N GLN A 135 15.25 -6.26 11.79
CA GLN A 135 14.41 -5.44 12.66
C GLN A 135 13.00 -5.24 12.11
N ARG A 136 12.67 -5.74 10.91
CA ARG A 136 11.38 -5.47 10.23
C ARG A 136 10.12 -5.75 11.06
N GLY A 137 10.16 -6.75 11.95
CA GLY A 137 9.04 -7.04 12.86
C GLY A 137 8.87 -5.95 13.91
N ALA A 138 9.96 -5.59 14.59
CA ALA A 138 9.95 -4.51 15.58
C ALA A 138 9.66 -3.14 14.94
N LEU A 139 10.14 -2.90 13.71
CA LEU A 139 9.79 -1.72 12.92
C LEU A 139 8.29 -1.69 12.59
N LEU A 140 7.70 -2.81 12.19
CA LEU A 140 6.26 -2.89 11.95
C LEU A 140 5.47 -2.58 13.23
N ASP A 141 5.81 -3.23 14.35
CA ASP A 141 5.10 -3.06 15.62
C ASP A 141 5.12 -1.59 16.06
N GLU A 142 6.29 -0.96 16.07
CA GLU A 142 6.42 0.45 16.46
C GLU A 142 5.75 1.39 15.44
N CYS A 143 5.87 1.11 14.14
CA CYS A 143 5.24 1.92 13.09
C CYS A 143 3.70 1.87 13.21
N VAL A 144 3.11 0.74 13.60
CA VAL A 144 1.66 0.65 13.87
C VAL A 144 1.26 1.55 15.03
N ASP A 145 2.04 1.59 16.11
CA ASP A 145 1.74 2.47 17.25
C ASP A 145 1.94 3.95 16.89
N ALA A 146 2.98 4.29 16.14
CA ALA A 146 3.21 5.62 15.60
C ALA A 146 2.09 6.07 14.64
N LEU A 147 1.59 5.17 13.78
CA LEU A 147 0.48 5.44 12.88
C LEU A 147 -0.83 5.67 13.64
N ARG A 148 -1.10 4.90 14.71
CA ARG A 148 -2.27 5.12 15.57
C ARG A 148 -2.25 6.49 16.22
N ALA A 149 -1.08 6.94 16.69
CA ALA A 149 -0.93 8.29 17.22
C ALA A 149 -1.15 9.34 16.13
N ALA A 150 -0.48 9.20 14.99
CA ALA A 150 -0.52 10.17 13.89
C ALA A 150 -1.88 10.29 13.19
N LEU A 151 -2.67 9.21 13.15
CA LEU A 151 -4.03 9.17 12.60
C LEU A 151 -5.11 9.37 13.66
N GLY A 152 -4.70 9.59 14.92
CA GLY A 152 -5.59 9.83 16.03
C GLY A 152 -6.28 11.20 15.95
N PRO A 153 -7.14 11.50 16.93
CA PRO A 153 -7.90 12.75 16.96
C PRO A 153 -7.07 13.99 17.39
N GLU A 154 -5.85 13.79 17.90
CA GLU A 154 -5.01 14.87 18.42
C GLU A 154 -4.42 15.73 17.29
N GLU A 155 -4.48 17.06 17.45
CA GLU A 155 -3.95 18.01 16.45
C GLU A 155 -2.42 17.97 16.36
N PHE A 156 -1.74 17.71 17.48
CA PHE A 156 -0.28 17.59 17.57
C PHE A 156 0.07 16.23 18.18
N PRO A 157 0.01 15.13 17.41
CA PRO A 157 0.27 13.80 17.93
C PRO A 157 1.73 13.64 18.37
N GLU A 158 1.93 12.80 19.39
CA GLU A 158 3.24 12.49 19.96
C GLU A 158 3.50 10.98 19.91
N HIS A 159 4.74 10.61 19.64
CA HIS A 159 5.23 9.24 19.75
C HIS A 159 6.71 9.25 20.14
N HIS A 160 7.06 8.45 21.15
CA HIS A 160 8.43 8.27 21.63
C HIS A 160 8.78 6.79 21.62
N GLY A 161 9.41 6.36 20.53
CA GLY A 161 9.80 4.99 20.28
C GLY A 161 11.30 4.83 20.10
N LYS A 162 11.72 3.61 19.79
CA LYS A 162 13.13 3.29 19.53
C LYS A 162 13.55 3.70 18.12
N PHE A 163 12.65 3.57 17.16
CA PHE A 163 12.88 3.84 15.74
C PHE A 163 12.33 5.21 15.31
N TYR A 164 11.26 5.68 15.94
CA TYR A 164 10.60 6.93 15.61
C TYR A 164 10.37 7.79 16.87
N ASP A 165 10.65 9.08 16.76
CA ASP A 165 10.35 10.07 17.78
C ASP A 165 9.79 11.31 17.09
N PHE A 166 8.57 11.71 17.44
CA PHE A 166 7.98 12.96 16.97
C PHE A 166 7.04 13.54 18.02
N GLN A 167 6.98 14.87 18.08
CA GLN A 167 6.11 15.65 18.95
C GLN A 167 6.01 17.08 18.40
N GLY A 168 4.94 17.80 18.71
CA GLY A 168 4.77 19.20 18.32
C GLY A 168 4.68 19.44 16.80
N LEU A 169 4.23 18.43 16.04
CA LEU A 169 4.01 18.50 14.60
C LEU A 169 2.53 18.22 14.30
N GLY A 170 1.84 19.15 13.63
CA GLY A 170 0.45 19.03 13.16
C GLY A 170 0.32 19.16 11.65
#